data_AF-Q73X35-F1
#
_entry.id   AF-Q73X35-F1
#
_cell.length_a   1.000
_cell.length_b   1.000
_cell.length_c   1.000
_cell.angle_alpha   90.00
_cell.angle_beta   90.00
_cell.angle_gamma   90.00
#
_symmetry.space_group_name_H-M   'P 1'
#
loop_
_entity.id
_entity.type
_entity.pdbx_description
1 polymer ?
#
loop_
_entity_poly.entity_id
_entity_poly.type
_entity_poly.pdbx_seq_one_letter_code
_entity_poly.pdbx_strand_id
1 'polypeptide(L)'
;MGVRVVTKGAGRWLAVAASLVISAAMIHAQGTKPRCCPAPPAAAPTPNATASSAAANPPPAGAPRTASPAEVESLTALAPPAPSAGQQFQLALPHSVGSEDRLQVKTIWAARAISVLFPQITTIYGYREDPLPWHPNGLAIDVMIPNYHTPEGIELGNQIAGYALANAKRWGINHVIWRQKIYPGVGGGNWMADLGSETADHYDHVHIATDGGGYPSGHETYYIASMTPTPPD
;
A
#
# COMPACT_ATOMS: atom_id res chain seq x y z
N MET A 1 34.17 7.54 51.95
CA MET A 1 32.76 7.37 51.55
C MET A 1 32.69 7.44 50.04
N GLY A 2 32.07 6.47 49.38
CA GLY A 2 31.93 6.47 47.92
C GLY A 2 31.06 5.31 47.48
N VAL A 3 30.04 5.59 46.67
CA VAL A 3 29.15 4.59 46.07
C VAL A 3 29.20 4.78 44.56
N ARG A 4 29.74 3.79 43.85
CA ARG A 4 29.58 3.68 42.39
C ARG A 4 28.33 2.85 42.12
N VAL A 5 27.42 3.35 41.29
CA VAL A 5 26.29 2.57 40.78
C VAL A 5 26.72 1.84 39.51
N VAL A 6 26.50 0.53 39.47
CA VAL A 6 26.81 -0.34 38.32
C VAL A 6 25.56 -0.57 37.46
N THR A 7 25.76 -0.68 36.15
CA THR A 7 24.72 -0.70 35.11
C THR A 7 23.98 -2.04 34.98
N LYS A 8 22.65 -1.99 34.75
CA LYS A 8 21.81 -3.17 34.41
C LYS A 8 21.73 -3.38 32.89
N GLY A 9 22.68 -4.13 32.32
CA GLY A 9 22.70 -4.45 30.88
C GLY A 9 22.28 -5.87 30.49
N ALA A 10 22.22 -6.82 31.45
CA ALA A 10 22.17 -8.25 31.13
C ALA A 10 20.80 -8.83 30.71
N GLY A 11 19.69 -8.12 30.98
CA GLY A 11 18.34 -8.70 30.84
C GLY A 11 17.83 -8.86 29.40
N ARG A 12 18.32 -8.08 28.43
CA ARG A 12 17.76 -8.04 27.06
C ARG A 12 18.29 -9.12 26.11
N TRP A 13 19.41 -9.77 26.42
CA TRP A 13 20.03 -10.78 25.55
C TRP A 13 19.48 -12.20 25.76
N LEU A 14 18.96 -12.51 26.95
CA LEU A 14 18.34 -13.81 27.26
C LEU A 14 17.01 -14.04 26.51
N ALA A 15 16.28 -12.97 26.18
CA ALA A 15 14.99 -13.08 25.47
C ALA A 15 15.14 -13.52 24.00
N VAL A 16 16.28 -13.24 23.35
CA VAL A 16 16.52 -13.58 21.94
C VAL A 16 16.85 -15.06 21.75
N ALA A 17 17.55 -15.67 22.72
CA ALA A 17 17.94 -17.08 22.65
C ALA A 17 16.75 -18.05 22.78
N ALA A 18 15.72 -17.68 23.55
CA ALA A 18 14.56 -18.56 23.80
C ALA A 18 13.70 -18.81 22.54
N SER A 19 13.54 -17.80 21.67
CA SER A 19 12.67 -17.90 20.49
C SER A 19 13.24 -18.74 19.35
N LEU A 20 14.55 -18.98 19.30
CA LEU A 20 15.19 -19.79 18.25
C LEU A 20 15.07 -21.31 18.49
N VAL A 21 14.92 -21.73 19.74
CA VAL A 21 14.78 -23.17 20.09
C VAL A 21 13.40 -23.71 19.73
N ILE A 22 12.36 -22.88 19.79
CA ILE A 22 10.96 -23.29 19.51
C ILE A 22 10.76 -23.56 18.01
N SER A 23 11.42 -22.80 17.12
CA SER A 23 11.28 -22.96 15.66
C SER A 23 11.97 -24.20 15.08
N ALA A 24 12.97 -24.76 15.76
CA ALA A 24 13.67 -25.97 15.30
C ALA A 24 12.85 -27.26 15.51
N ALA A 25 12.02 -27.30 16.57
CA ALA A 25 11.30 -28.52 16.96
C ALA A 25 10.16 -28.91 15.99
N MET A 26 9.54 -27.94 15.30
CA MET A 26 8.41 -28.23 14.39
C MET A 26 8.83 -28.85 13.04
N ILE A 27 10.12 -28.77 12.67
CA ILE A 27 10.62 -29.23 11.36
C ILE A 27 11.00 -30.73 11.38
N HIS A 28 11.00 -31.39 12.55
CA HIS A 28 11.38 -32.81 12.68
C HIS A 28 10.22 -33.81 12.81
N ALA A 29 8.96 -33.34 12.87
CA ALA A 29 7.80 -34.20 13.19
C ALA A 29 7.05 -34.79 11.98
N GLN A 30 7.38 -34.43 10.73
CA GLN A 30 6.64 -34.88 9.53
C GLN A 30 7.27 -36.08 8.79
N GLY A 31 8.35 -36.66 9.33
CA GLY A 31 8.96 -37.87 8.78
C GLY A 31 8.36 -39.17 9.33
N THR A 32 8.12 -40.14 8.44
CA THR A 32 7.88 -41.59 8.70
C THR A 32 6.47 -42.07 9.09
N LYS A 33 5.62 -42.38 8.09
CA LYS A 33 4.78 -43.60 8.07
C LYS A 33 4.53 -44.10 6.63
N PRO A 34 5.10 -45.25 6.22
CA PRO A 34 4.68 -45.97 5.01
C PRO A 34 3.66 -47.08 5.35
N ARG A 35 2.58 -47.21 4.56
CA ARG A 35 1.76 -48.44 4.54
C ARG A 35 1.33 -48.78 3.11
N CYS A 36 1.55 -50.03 2.74
CA CYS A 36 1.28 -50.62 1.43
C CYS A 36 -0.07 -51.38 1.43
N CYS A 37 -0.61 -51.68 0.24
CA CYS A 37 -1.91 -52.36 0.02
C CYS A 37 -1.79 -53.91 0.11
N PRO A 38 -2.88 -54.73 -0.01
CA PRO A 38 -3.62 -54.98 -1.28
C PRO A 38 -5.17 -55.19 -1.14
N ALA A 39 -5.84 -55.68 -2.21
CA ALA A 39 -7.29 -55.56 -2.52
C ALA A 39 -8.11 -56.90 -2.53
N PRO A 40 -9.04 -57.20 -3.48
CA PRO A 40 -10.47 -56.84 -3.62
C PRO A 40 -11.45 -58.06 -3.63
N PRO A 41 -12.78 -57.86 -3.88
CA PRO A 41 -13.42 -58.15 -5.20
C PRO A 41 -14.65 -57.23 -5.55
N ALA A 42 -15.42 -57.34 -6.66
CA ALA A 42 -15.17 -57.63 -8.10
C ALA A 42 -16.46 -57.44 -8.98
N ALA A 43 -16.32 -57.02 -10.27
CA ALA A 43 -17.24 -57.15 -11.44
C ALA A 43 -18.64 -56.45 -11.44
N ALA A 44 -19.30 -56.06 -12.55
CA ALA A 44 -19.02 -55.75 -13.99
C ALA A 44 -20.38 -55.27 -14.64
N PRO A 45 -20.54 -54.87 -15.95
CA PRO A 45 -19.60 -54.72 -17.08
C PRO A 45 -19.66 -53.35 -17.84
N THR A 46 -18.87 -53.22 -18.92
CA THR A 46 -18.79 -52.08 -19.86
C THR A 46 -19.62 -52.31 -21.16
N PRO A 47 -19.71 -51.35 -22.10
CA PRO A 47 -18.77 -51.38 -23.25
C PRO A 47 -18.37 -50.03 -23.91
N ASN A 48 -17.10 -49.96 -24.39
CA ASN A 48 -16.57 -49.29 -25.60
C ASN A 48 -16.76 -47.75 -25.81
N ALA A 49 -15.86 -46.98 -26.45
CA ALA A 49 -14.68 -47.32 -27.26
C ALA A 49 -13.54 -46.26 -27.24
N THR A 50 -12.30 -46.72 -27.42
CA THR A 50 -11.16 -46.09 -28.13
C THR A 50 -10.76 -44.61 -27.89
N ALA A 51 -9.60 -44.42 -27.25
CA ALA A 51 -8.63 -43.38 -27.60
C ALA A 51 -7.19 -43.93 -27.42
N SER A 52 -6.27 -43.57 -28.32
CA SER A 52 -4.97 -44.24 -28.48
C SER A 52 -3.91 -43.81 -27.46
N SER A 53 -3.10 -44.75 -26.95
CA SER A 53 -1.93 -44.45 -26.13
C SER A 53 -0.67 -44.26 -26.99
N ALA A 54 -0.18 -43.03 -27.10
CA ALA A 54 1.20 -42.76 -27.52
C ALA A 54 2.06 -42.58 -26.26
N ALA A 55 2.98 -43.51 -26.01
CA ALA A 55 3.93 -43.40 -24.90
C ALA A 55 4.98 -42.33 -25.23
N ALA A 56 5.02 -41.23 -24.47
CA ALA A 56 6.04 -40.19 -24.59
C ALA A 56 7.24 -40.51 -23.68
N ASN A 57 8.46 -40.37 -24.22
CA ASN A 57 9.70 -40.56 -23.47
C ASN A 57 9.89 -39.48 -22.38
N PRO A 58 10.56 -39.79 -21.25
CA PRO A 58 10.82 -38.81 -20.21
C PRO A 58 11.81 -37.73 -20.69
N PRO A 59 11.56 -36.43 -20.40
CA PRO A 59 12.45 -35.34 -20.81
C PRO A 59 13.74 -35.30 -19.97
N PRO A 60 14.84 -34.74 -20.51
CA PRO A 60 16.12 -34.65 -19.80
C PRO A 60 16.07 -33.63 -18.64
N ALA A 61 16.78 -33.95 -17.56
CA ALA A 61 16.87 -33.07 -16.39
C ALA A 61 17.70 -31.82 -16.68
N GLY A 62 17.13 -30.63 -16.44
CA GLY A 62 17.84 -29.34 -16.52
C GLY A 62 17.12 -28.22 -17.27
N ALA A 63 16.06 -28.52 -18.04
CA ALA A 63 15.25 -27.51 -18.70
C ALA A 63 14.20 -26.88 -17.76
N PRO A 64 13.81 -25.60 -17.96
CA PRO A 64 12.64 -25.02 -17.29
C PRO A 64 11.39 -25.86 -17.60
N ARG A 65 10.76 -26.40 -16.57
CA ARG A 65 9.52 -27.18 -16.72
C ARG A 65 8.31 -26.31 -16.45
N THR A 66 7.28 -26.43 -17.27
CA THR A 66 5.95 -25.89 -16.98
C THR A 66 5.33 -26.66 -15.80
N ALA A 67 4.49 -25.99 -15.02
CA ALA A 67 3.73 -26.65 -13.96
C ALA A 67 2.74 -27.64 -14.58
N SER A 68 2.67 -28.86 -14.05
CA SER A 68 1.65 -29.82 -14.44
C SER A 68 0.27 -29.39 -13.91
N PRO A 69 -0.85 -29.86 -14.52
CA PRO A 69 -2.18 -29.54 -14.02
C PRO A 69 -2.39 -29.86 -12.53
N ALA A 70 -1.83 -30.98 -12.05
CA ALA A 70 -1.90 -31.36 -10.64
C ALA A 70 -1.11 -30.43 -9.70
N GLU A 71 -0.02 -29.83 -10.16
CA GLU A 71 0.73 -28.83 -9.39
C GLU A 71 -0.02 -27.49 -9.33
N VAL A 72 -0.67 -27.10 -10.44
CA VAL A 72 -1.58 -25.94 -10.46
C VAL A 72 -2.77 -26.16 -9.52
N GLU A 73 -3.38 -27.33 -9.56
CA GLU A 73 -4.52 -27.70 -8.71
C GLU A 73 -4.15 -27.73 -7.21
N SER A 74 -2.96 -28.25 -6.87
CA SER A 74 -2.43 -28.22 -5.50
C SER A 74 -2.16 -26.79 -5.00
N LEU A 75 -1.66 -25.91 -5.88
CA LEU A 75 -1.47 -24.49 -5.57
C LEU A 75 -2.81 -23.74 -5.39
N THR A 76 -3.82 -24.03 -6.21
CA THR A 76 -5.14 -23.40 -6.09
C THR A 76 -5.96 -23.95 -4.92
N ALA A 77 -5.74 -25.20 -4.49
CA ALA A 77 -6.39 -25.78 -3.31
C ALA A 77 -5.98 -25.11 -1.99
N LEU A 78 -4.82 -24.43 -1.96
CA LEU A 78 -4.34 -23.63 -0.82
C LEU A 78 -4.58 -22.12 -0.99
N ALA A 79 -5.06 -21.68 -2.16
CA ALA A 79 -5.39 -20.28 -2.36
C ALA A 79 -6.68 -19.91 -1.60
N PRO A 80 -6.74 -18.75 -0.93
CA PRO A 80 -8.03 -18.23 -0.46
C PRO A 80 -8.97 -18.05 -1.67
N PRO A 81 -10.29 -18.20 -1.48
CA PRO A 81 -11.25 -17.99 -2.57
C PRO A 81 -11.03 -16.60 -3.18
N ALA A 82 -10.99 -16.53 -4.51
CA ALA A 82 -10.81 -15.27 -5.21
C ALA A 82 -11.86 -14.26 -4.70
N PRO A 83 -11.47 -13.01 -4.38
CA PRO A 83 -12.40 -12.04 -3.84
C PRO A 83 -13.56 -11.85 -4.82
N SER A 84 -14.78 -12.08 -4.35
CA SER A 84 -16.00 -11.91 -5.13
C SER A 84 -16.00 -10.53 -5.78
N ALA A 85 -16.29 -10.45 -7.08
CA ALA A 85 -16.42 -9.19 -7.79
C ALA A 85 -17.57 -8.37 -7.17
N GLY A 86 -17.24 -7.50 -6.21
CA GLY A 86 -18.21 -6.83 -5.34
C GLY A 86 -17.79 -6.68 -3.88
N GLN A 87 -16.72 -7.35 -3.41
CA GLN A 87 -16.20 -7.12 -2.05
C GLN A 87 -15.48 -5.76 -1.98
N GLN A 88 -16.26 -4.72 -1.69
CA GLN A 88 -15.75 -3.36 -1.49
C GLN A 88 -14.74 -3.36 -0.34
N PHE A 89 -13.47 -3.12 -0.65
CA PHE A 89 -12.43 -2.94 0.35
C PHE A 89 -12.58 -1.58 1.04
N GLN A 90 -13.48 -1.51 2.02
CA GLN A 90 -13.76 -0.33 2.81
C GLN A 90 -12.75 -0.19 3.97
N LEU A 91 -11.49 0.08 3.62
CA LEU A 91 -10.51 0.54 4.60
C LEU A 91 -10.84 1.98 4.98
N ALA A 92 -11.41 2.16 6.17
CA ALA A 92 -11.71 3.47 6.72
C ALA A 92 -10.42 4.26 6.99
N LEU A 93 -10.44 5.55 6.68
CA LEU A 93 -9.30 6.45 6.85
C LEU A 93 -9.43 7.25 8.16
N PRO A 94 -8.50 7.07 9.13
CA PRO A 94 -8.44 7.88 10.34
C PRO A 94 -8.10 9.34 10.00
N HIS A 95 -8.08 10.21 11.02
CA HIS A 95 -7.55 11.57 10.90
C HIS A 95 -6.12 11.55 10.32
N SER A 96 -5.82 12.59 9.54
CA SER A 96 -4.48 12.82 8.99
C SER A 96 -3.48 13.20 10.09
N VAL A 97 -2.18 13.16 9.76
CA VAL A 97 -1.13 13.65 10.67
C VAL A 97 -1.09 15.18 10.83
N GLY A 98 -1.83 15.91 10.00
CA GLY A 98 -1.97 17.37 10.04
C GLY A 98 -3.28 17.83 10.68
N SER A 99 -3.45 19.15 10.82
CA SER A 99 -4.77 19.71 11.12
C SER A 99 -5.67 19.60 9.88
N GLU A 100 -6.91 19.19 10.11
CA GLU A 100 -7.98 19.19 9.11
C GLU A 100 -8.91 20.42 9.27
N ASP A 101 -8.56 21.36 10.16
CA ASP A 101 -9.34 22.55 10.44
C ASP A 101 -9.51 23.38 9.16
N ARG A 102 -10.76 23.76 8.87
CA ARG A 102 -11.15 24.50 7.66
C ARG A 102 -10.72 23.85 6.33
N LEU A 103 -10.38 22.56 6.29
CA LEU A 103 -10.22 21.86 5.02
C LEU A 103 -11.58 21.44 4.42
N GLN A 104 -11.65 21.34 3.10
CA GLN A 104 -12.81 20.80 2.39
C GLN A 104 -12.71 19.28 2.21
N VAL A 105 -13.85 18.62 1.97
CA VAL A 105 -13.96 17.15 2.06
C VAL A 105 -13.02 16.38 1.14
N LYS A 106 -12.80 16.81 -0.11
CA LYS A 106 -11.83 16.14 -1.00
C LYS A 106 -10.38 16.38 -0.55
N THR A 107 -10.07 17.56 -0.01
CA THR A 107 -8.77 17.89 0.59
C THR A 107 -8.47 17.03 1.82
N ILE A 108 -9.44 16.87 2.72
CA ILE A 108 -9.37 15.97 3.88
C ILE A 108 -9.13 14.53 3.41
N TRP A 109 -9.86 14.08 2.39
CA TRP A 109 -9.71 12.72 1.85
C TRP A 109 -8.29 12.46 1.33
N ALA A 110 -7.70 13.41 0.60
CA ALA A 110 -6.30 13.32 0.16
C ALA A 110 -5.33 13.27 1.35
N ALA A 111 -5.45 14.17 2.33
CA ALA A 111 -4.59 14.22 3.51
C ALA A 111 -4.61 12.92 4.33
N ARG A 112 -5.81 12.37 4.57
CA ARG A 112 -6.01 11.12 5.31
C ARG A 112 -5.47 9.90 4.55
N ALA A 113 -5.72 9.82 3.25
CA ALA A 113 -5.20 8.73 2.43
C ALA A 113 -3.67 8.74 2.38
N ILE A 114 -3.05 9.92 2.23
CA ILE A 114 -1.59 10.07 2.26
C ILE A 114 -1.02 9.67 3.62
N SER A 115 -1.66 10.08 4.72
CA SER A 115 -1.22 9.72 6.09
C SER A 115 -1.23 8.21 6.36
N VAL A 116 -2.15 7.46 5.74
CA VAL A 116 -2.22 5.98 5.86
C VAL A 116 -1.19 5.28 4.97
N LEU A 117 -0.99 5.77 3.75
CA LEU A 117 -0.15 5.11 2.75
C LEU A 117 1.34 5.43 2.87
N PHE A 118 1.67 6.62 3.37
CA PHE A 118 3.03 7.12 3.48
C PHE A 118 3.36 7.46 4.94
N PRO A 119 3.50 6.45 5.84
CA PRO A 119 3.74 6.66 7.27
C PRO A 119 5.09 7.35 7.61
N GLN A 120 5.95 7.58 6.61
CA GLN A 120 7.12 8.45 6.70
C GLN A 120 6.74 9.94 6.83
N ILE A 121 5.54 10.32 6.39
CA ILE A 121 5.02 11.67 6.49
C ILE A 121 4.46 11.90 7.89
N THR A 122 5.12 12.76 8.66
CA THR A 122 4.71 13.13 10.02
C THR A 122 4.05 14.50 10.10
N THR A 123 4.05 15.27 9.01
CA THR A 123 3.57 16.66 8.98
C THR A 123 2.86 16.92 7.66
N ILE A 124 1.61 17.39 7.74
CA ILE A 124 0.86 17.96 6.63
C ILE A 124 0.36 19.33 7.10
N TYR A 125 0.65 20.40 6.35
CA TYR A 125 0.03 21.69 6.56
C TYR A 125 -1.20 21.83 5.65
N GLY A 126 -2.18 22.62 6.09
CA GLY A 126 -3.48 22.74 5.43
C GLY A 126 -3.91 24.20 5.35
N TYR A 127 -5.01 24.55 6.04
CA TYR A 127 -5.50 25.91 6.10
C TYR A 127 -4.46 26.90 6.65
N ARG A 128 -4.27 28.00 5.93
CA ARG A 128 -3.54 29.21 6.35
C ARG A 128 -4.01 30.40 5.50
N GLU A 129 -3.84 31.62 6.01
CA GLU A 129 -4.02 32.84 5.22
C GLU A 129 -2.88 32.96 4.20
N ASP A 130 -3.21 33.34 2.97
CA ASP A 130 -2.29 33.35 1.83
C ASP A 130 -2.76 34.33 0.74
N PRO A 131 -1.87 34.81 -0.15
CA PRO A 131 -2.25 35.62 -1.32
C PRO A 131 -3.07 34.85 -2.37
N LEU A 132 -3.00 33.51 -2.34
CA LEU A 132 -3.61 32.61 -3.33
C LEU A 132 -4.78 31.85 -2.69
N PRO A 133 -5.85 31.53 -3.44
CA PRO A 133 -7.12 31.11 -2.86
C PRO A 133 -7.14 29.68 -2.30
N TRP A 134 -6.11 28.86 -2.51
CA TRP A 134 -6.19 27.44 -2.20
C TRP A 134 -6.12 27.12 -0.70
N HIS A 135 -5.09 27.56 0.03
CA HIS A 135 -5.01 27.36 1.48
C HIS A 135 -6.13 28.09 2.26
N PRO A 136 -6.48 29.37 1.99
CA PRO A 136 -7.47 30.11 2.78
C PRO A 136 -8.89 29.51 2.68
N ASN A 137 -9.20 28.88 1.56
CA ASN A 137 -10.50 28.22 1.31
C ASN A 137 -10.48 26.71 1.61
N GLY A 138 -9.41 26.17 2.19
CA GLY A 138 -9.33 24.75 2.57
C GLY A 138 -9.17 23.77 1.42
N LEU A 139 -8.71 24.25 0.26
CA LEU A 139 -8.62 23.48 -0.99
C LEU A 139 -7.28 22.77 -1.16
N ALA A 140 -6.25 23.14 -0.40
CA ALA A 140 -4.90 22.59 -0.53
C ALA A 140 -4.24 22.12 0.77
N ILE A 141 -3.26 21.24 0.60
CA ILE A 141 -2.35 20.73 1.63
C ILE A 141 -0.90 20.75 1.13
N ASP A 142 0.03 21.00 2.06
CA ASP A 142 1.47 20.89 1.85
C ASP A 142 1.97 19.63 2.60
N VAL A 143 2.36 18.61 1.85
CA VAL A 143 2.83 17.33 2.38
C VAL A 143 4.35 17.39 2.55
N MET A 144 4.81 17.56 3.79
CA MET A 144 6.23 17.82 4.07
C MET A 144 7.08 16.56 3.86
N ILE A 145 8.12 16.66 3.02
CA ILE A 145 8.96 15.53 2.64
C ILE A 145 10.20 15.46 3.56
N PRO A 146 10.36 14.40 4.39
CA PRO A 146 11.57 14.23 5.18
C PRO A 146 12.78 13.98 4.29
N ASN A 147 13.92 14.61 4.62
CA ASN A 147 15.17 14.47 3.89
C ASN A 147 15.05 14.76 2.37
N TYR A 148 14.25 15.75 1.98
CA TYR A 148 13.92 16.10 0.58
C TYR A 148 15.10 16.42 -0.37
N HIS A 149 16.31 16.56 0.18
CA HIS A 149 17.57 16.67 -0.56
C HIS A 149 18.22 15.33 -0.92
N THR A 150 17.82 14.23 -0.28
CA THR A 150 18.38 12.89 -0.54
C THR A 150 17.60 12.18 -1.65
N PRO A 151 18.20 11.18 -2.33
CA PRO A 151 17.50 10.36 -3.32
C PRO A 151 16.22 9.71 -2.76
N GLU A 152 16.23 9.29 -1.50
CA GLU A 152 15.10 8.66 -0.81
C GLU A 152 13.96 9.66 -0.55
N GLY A 153 14.28 10.90 -0.14
CA GLY A 153 13.29 11.95 0.04
C GLY A 153 12.69 12.40 -1.32
N ILE A 154 13.53 12.54 -2.34
CA ILE A 154 13.09 12.82 -3.72
C ILE A 154 12.11 11.75 -4.21
N GLU A 155 12.46 10.48 -4.02
CA GLU A 155 11.63 9.35 -4.44
C GLU A 155 10.32 9.24 -3.65
N LEU A 156 10.34 9.51 -2.33
CA LEU A 156 9.12 9.60 -1.53
C LEU A 156 8.18 10.70 -2.05
N GLY A 157 8.71 11.89 -2.34
CA GLY A 157 7.93 12.98 -2.94
C GLY A 157 7.40 12.63 -4.34
N ASN A 158 8.18 11.95 -5.17
CA ASN A 158 7.74 11.45 -6.47
C ASN A 158 6.55 10.49 -6.34
N GLN A 159 6.61 9.56 -5.37
CA GLN A 159 5.54 8.59 -5.12
C GLN A 159 4.26 9.27 -4.62
N ILE A 160 4.38 10.26 -3.72
CA ILE A 160 3.22 11.02 -3.20
C ILE A 160 2.58 11.85 -4.33
N ALA A 161 3.37 12.61 -5.08
CA ALA A 161 2.88 13.41 -6.21
C ALA A 161 2.25 12.52 -7.30
N GLY A 162 2.88 11.39 -7.62
CA GLY A 162 2.36 10.39 -8.56
C GLY A 162 1.06 9.75 -8.08
N TYR A 163 0.95 9.43 -6.78
CA TYR A 163 -0.28 8.87 -6.20
C TYR A 163 -1.44 9.86 -6.19
N ALA A 164 -1.17 11.13 -5.89
CA ALA A 164 -2.16 12.20 -5.99
C ALA A 164 -2.66 12.38 -7.42
N LEU A 165 -1.76 12.45 -8.40
CA LEU A 165 -2.12 12.53 -9.83
C LEU A 165 -2.90 11.29 -10.31
N ALA A 166 -2.50 10.08 -9.88
CA ALA A 166 -3.23 8.85 -10.20
C ALA A 166 -4.66 8.83 -9.62
N ASN A 167 -4.92 9.57 -8.54
CA ASN A 167 -6.24 9.74 -7.94
C ASN A 167 -6.92 11.07 -8.34
N ALA A 168 -6.44 11.77 -9.38
CA ALA A 168 -6.91 13.11 -9.72
C ALA A 168 -8.44 13.22 -9.85
N LYS A 169 -9.09 12.29 -10.55
CA LYS A 169 -10.56 12.25 -10.66
C LYS A 169 -11.26 11.98 -9.32
N ARG A 170 -10.67 11.16 -8.45
CA ARG A 170 -11.28 10.74 -7.16
C ARG A 170 -11.30 11.90 -6.16
N TRP A 171 -10.22 12.66 -6.10
CA TRP A 171 -10.05 13.77 -5.15
C TRP A 171 -10.31 15.14 -5.78
N GLY A 172 -10.77 15.20 -7.04
CA GLY A 172 -10.91 16.47 -7.78
C GLY A 172 -9.62 17.28 -7.72
N ILE A 173 -8.48 16.69 -8.11
CA ILE A 173 -7.18 17.37 -8.04
C ILE A 173 -7.17 18.45 -9.11
N ASN A 174 -7.04 19.69 -8.64
CA ASN A 174 -6.88 20.87 -9.47
C ASN A 174 -5.46 20.92 -10.04
N HIS A 175 -4.47 20.73 -9.16
CA HIS A 175 -3.07 20.56 -9.52
C HIS A 175 -2.24 19.97 -8.36
N VAL A 176 -1.07 19.45 -8.71
CA VAL A 176 0.00 19.06 -7.78
C VAL A 176 1.25 19.87 -8.11
N ILE A 177 2.03 20.30 -7.12
CA ILE A 177 3.35 20.93 -7.35
C ILE A 177 4.41 20.14 -6.60
N TRP A 178 5.49 19.79 -7.31
CA TRP A 178 6.65 19.12 -6.73
C TRP A 178 7.92 19.53 -7.50
N ARG A 179 8.94 19.97 -6.77
CA ARG A 179 10.27 20.40 -7.28
C ARG A 179 10.16 21.31 -8.50
N GLN A 180 9.57 22.48 -8.27
CA GLN A 180 9.39 23.56 -9.24
C GLN A 180 8.50 23.24 -10.45
N LYS A 181 7.84 22.09 -10.47
CA LYS A 181 6.95 21.69 -11.57
C LYS A 181 5.51 21.56 -11.08
N ILE A 182 4.61 22.29 -11.76
CA ILE A 182 3.17 22.23 -11.54
C ILE A 182 2.51 21.28 -12.54
N TYR A 183 1.64 20.41 -12.04
CA TYR A 183 0.97 19.33 -12.76
C TYR A 183 -0.56 19.49 -12.63
N PRO A 184 -1.28 19.98 -13.65
CA PRO A 184 -2.74 20.10 -13.63
C PRO A 184 -3.48 18.76 -13.81
N GLY A 185 -2.76 17.64 -13.81
CA GLY A 185 -3.31 16.31 -14.06
C GLY A 185 -2.26 15.35 -14.64
N VAL A 186 -2.66 14.08 -14.82
CA VAL A 186 -1.80 13.03 -15.38
C VAL A 186 -1.37 13.39 -16.81
N GLY A 187 -0.08 13.23 -17.11
CA GLY A 187 0.47 13.43 -18.46
C GLY A 187 0.77 14.90 -18.84
N GLY A 188 0.43 15.86 -17.98
CA GLY A 188 0.82 17.27 -18.14
C GLY A 188 1.96 17.70 -17.21
N GLY A 189 2.39 18.96 -17.35
CA GLY A 189 3.11 19.67 -16.30
C GLY A 189 4.13 20.68 -16.81
N ASN A 190 4.17 21.86 -16.19
CA ASN A 190 4.98 23.00 -16.60
C ASN A 190 5.99 23.38 -15.51
N TRP A 191 7.17 23.86 -15.90
CA TRP A 191 8.07 24.52 -14.97
C TRP A 191 7.45 25.83 -14.48
N MET A 192 7.56 26.08 -13.18
CA MET A 192 7.29 27.38 -12.59
C MET A 192 8.48 28.33 -12.82
N ALA A 193 8.29 29.60 -12.50
CA ALA A 193 9.43 30.50 -12.31
C ALA A 193 10.22 30.09 -11.05
N ASP A 194 11.49 30.49 -11.00
CA ASP A 194 12.28 30.50 -9.78
C ASP A 194 11.74 31.56 -8.81
N LEU A 195 11.24 31.12 -7.66
CA LEU A 195 10.68 31.97 -6.61
C LEU A 195 11.70 32.25 -5.49
N GLY A 196 12.94 31.80 -5.65
CA GLY A 196 14.09 32.18 -4.84
C GLY A 196 14.22 31.43 -3.51
N SER A 197 13.49 30.33 -3.29
CA SER A 197 13.65 29.51 -2.08
C SER A 197 13.08 28.10 -2.25
N GLU A 198 13.72 27.12 -1.61
CA GLU A 198 13.32 25.70 -1.70
C GLU A 198 11.84 25.48 -1.34
N THR A 199 11.30 26.20 -0.35
CA THR A 199 9.88 26.14 0.00
C THR A 199 8.99 26.78 -1.08
N ALA A 200 9.30 27.98 -1.57
CA ALA A 200 8.49 28.61 -2.62
C ALA A 200 8.53 27.82 -3.94
N ASP A 201 9.67 27.20 -4.26
CA ASP A 201 9.86 26.33 -5.41
C ASP A 201 9.46 24.86 -5.14
N HIS A 202 8.82 24.57 -3.99
CA HIS A 202 8.23 23.26 -3.66
C HIS A 202 9.22 22.08 -3.69
N TYR A 203 10.45 22.30 -3.23
CA TYR A 203 11.48 21.27 -3.09
C TYR A 203 11.38 20.49 -1.79
N ASP A 204 10.79 21.07 -0.73
CA ASP A 204 10.67 20.50 0.62
C ASP A 204 9.29 19.87 0.93
N HIS A 205 8.28 20.12 0.09
CA HIS A 205 6.93 19.58 0.23
C HIS A 205 6.27 19.32 -1.12
N VAL A 206 5.35 18.35 -1.17
CA VAL A 206 4.42 18.19 -2.29
C VAL A 206 3.15 18.98 -1.97
N HIS A 207 2.88 20.03 -2.74
CA HIS A 207 1.63 20.78 -2.66
C HIS A 207 0.55 20.07 -3.47
N ILE A 208 -0.65 19.92 -2.90
CA ILE A 208 -1.79 19.27 -3.54
C ILE A 208 -3.00 20.18 -3.38
N ALA A 209 -3.49 20.72 -4.50
CA ALA A 209 -4.71 21.51 -4.56
C ALA A 209 -5.86 20.70 -5.16
N THR A 210 -7.06 20.87 -4.60
CA THR A 210 -8.30 20.21 -5.03
C THR A 210 -9.38 21.23 -5.40
N ASP A 211 -10.42 20.76 -6.07
CA ASP A 211 -11.66 21.49 -6.35
C ASP A 211 -12.63 21.50 -5.13
N GLY A 212 -12.20 20.92 -3.98
CA GLY A 212 -12.87 21.07 -2.68
C GLY A 212 -14.03 20.11 -2.42
N GLY A 213 -15.23 20.44 -2.89
CA GLY A 213 -16.47 19.69 -2.60
C GLY A 213 -17.22 20.11 -1.32
N GLY A 214 -16.87 21.25 -0.72
CA GLY A 214 -17.54 21.82 0.46
C GLY A 214 -16.86 21.46 1.78
N TYR A 215 -17.23 22.18 2.84
CA TYR A 215 -16.76 21.90 4.21
C TYR A 215 -17.49 20.69 4.81
N PRO A 216 -16.82 19.88 5.66
CA PRO A 216 -17.44 18.71 6.28
C PRO A 216 -18.61 19.09 7.19
N SER A 217 -19.67 18.29 7.14
CA SER A 217 -20.83 18.36 8.04
C SER A 217 -20.63 17.63 9.37
N GLY A 218 -19.61 16.77 9.45
CA GLY A 218 -19.36 15.85 10.57
C GLY A 218 -20.00 14.48 10.40
N HIS A 219 -20.68 14.24 9.27
CA HIS A 219 -21.28 12.94 8.91
C HIS A 219 -20.45 12.16 7.87
N GLU A 220 -19.34 12.72 7.41
CA GLU A 220 -18.48 12.13 6.39
C GLU A 220 -17.70 10.93 6.94
N THR A 221 -17.83 9.78 6.28
CA THR A 221 -16.92 8.64 6.47
C THR A 221 -16.02 8.49 5.26
N TYR A 222 -14.71 8.56 5.49
CA TYR A 222 -13.69 8.46 4.45
C TYR A 222 -13.15 7.02 4.37
N TYR A 223 -13.02 6.48 3.17
CA TYR A 223 -12.40 5.19 2.88
C TYR A 223 -11.33 5.35 1.82
N ILE A 224 -10.42 4.37 1.69
CA ILE A 224 -9.34 4.42 0.70
C ILE A 224 -9.85 4.57 -0.75
N ALA A 225 -11.05 4.04 -1.05
CA ALA A 225 -11.62 4.00 -2.40
C ALA A 225 -13.03 4.63 -2.53
N SER A 226 -13.58 5.22 -1.47
CA SER A 226 -14.87 5.93 -1.48
C SER A 226 -14.95 6.90 -0.29
N MET A 227 -15.96 7.78 -0.26
CA MET A 227 -16.43 8.39 0.98
C MET A 227 -17.95 8.39 1.00
N THR A 228 -18.56 8.62 2.15
CA THR A 228 -20.02 8.67 2.32
C THR A 228 -20.39 9.88 3.16
N PRO A 229 -21.25 10.80 2.69
CA PRO A 229 -21.83 10.84 1.34
C PRO A 229 -20.74 11.02 0.25
N THR A 230 -21.05 10.67 -0.99
CA THR A 230 -20.19 11.02 -2.14
C THR A 230 -20.08 12.55 -2.21
N PRO A 231 -18.88 13.14 -2.39
CA PRO A 231 -18.75 14.58 -2.47
C PRO A 231 -19.38 15.09 -3.78
N PRO A 232 -19.81 16.37 -3.84
CA PRO A 232 -20.15 17.02 -5.10
C PRO A 232 -18.99 16.91 -6.10
N ASP A 233 -19.31 16.78 -7.39
CA ASP A 233 -18.33 16.87 -8.48
C ASP A 233 -17.64 18.24 -8.50
#